data_AF-A0A511N7X5-F1
#
_entry.id   AF-A0A511N7X5-F1
#
_cell.length_a   1.000
_cell.length_b   1.000
_cell.length_c   1.000
_cell.angle_alpha   90.00
_cell.angle_beta   90.00
_cell.angle_gamma   90.00
#
_symmetry.space_group_name_H-M   'P 1'
#
loop_
_entity.id
_entity.type
_entity.pdbx_description
1 polymer ?
#
loop_
_entity_poly.entity_id
_entity_poly.type
_entity_poly.pdbx_seq_one_letter_code
_entity_poly.pdbx_strand_id
1 'polypeptide(L)'
;MKHDHLPTHHVYQATDALMFQIRQISDLTSEFGAGASGFQAAELLVAGRRFLCTLQEEELKTSLREHPHVLIQSILDELARQGNHMILVLHHKNDDTYGWKCLLPRIKIFEVTDLLNTAGLELDTPPIHHRS
;
A
#
# COMPACT_ATOMS: atom_id res chain seq x y z
N MET A 1 12.98 18.51 9.90
CA MET A 1 11.83 18.65 8.99
C MET A 1 10.79 17.63 9.42
N LYS A 2 9.53 18.03 9.60
CA LYS A 2 8.45 17.06 9.82
C LYS A 2 8.26 16.32 8.49
N HIS A 3 8.57 15.03 8.44
CA HIS A 3 8.06 14.18 7.35
C HIS A 3 6.57 14.04 7.61
N ASP A 4 5.73 14.63 6.77
CA ASP A 4 4.31 14.30 6.79
C ASP A 4 4.20 12.87 6.30
N HIS A 5 3.94 11.94 7.21
CA HIS A 5 3.72 10.55 6.85
C HIS A 5 2.51 10.46 5.90
N LEU A 6 2.57 9.54 4.93
CA LEU A 6 1.42 9.25 4.09
C LEU A 6 0.21 8.88 4.98
N PRO A 7 -0.99 9.43 4.73
CA PRO A 7 -2.19 9.00 5.43
C PRO A 7 -2.32 7.48 5.29
N THR A 8 -2.55 6.81 6.41
CA THR A 8 -2.67 5.37 6.46
C THR A 8 -4.03 5.01 7.02
N HIS A 9 -4.78 4.21 6.28
CA HIS A 9 -6.12 3.76 6.64
C HIS A 9 -6.15 2.24 6.72
N HIS A 10 -6.89 1.71 7.67
CA HIS A 10 -7.02 0.27 7.89
C HIS A 10 -8.40 -0.20 7.47
N VAL A 11 -8.46 -1.30 6.73
CA VAL A 11 -9.69 -2.01 6.37
C VAL A 11 -9.60 -3.38 7.00
N TYR A 12 -10.53 -3.68 7.89
CA TYR A 12 -10.63 -4.98 8.53
C TYR A 12 -11.67 -5.84 7.83
N GLN A 13 -11.59 -7.15 8.05
CA GLN A 13 -12.57 -8.10 7.53
C GLN A 13 -12.59 -8.22 6.00
N ALA A 14 -11.50 -7.85 5.32
CA ALA A 14 -11.42 -7.90 3.87
C ALA A 14 -11.30 -9.36 3.37
N THR A 15 -12.11 -9.71 2.37
CA THR A 15 -12.06 -11.01 1.69
C THR A 15 -10.96 -11.04 0.64
N ASP A 16 -10.54 -12.24 0.23
CA ASP A 16 -9.56 -12.41 -0.86
C ASP A 16 -9.98 -11.69 -2.15
N ALA A 17 -11.27 -11.75 -2.49
CA ALA A 17 -11.83 -11.09 -3.67
C ALA A 17 -11.69 -9.56 -3.58
N LEU A 18 -12.04 -8.97 -2.43
CA LEU A 18 -11.92 -7.53 -2.20
C LEU A 18 -10.45 -7.08 -2.18
N MET A 19 -9.60 -7.84 -1.50
CA MET A 19 -8.15 -7.58 -1.49
C MET A 19 -7.57 -7.60 -2.89
N PHE A 20 -7.94 -8.60 -3.70
CA PHE A 20 -7.52 -8.70 -5.09
C PHE A 20 -7.95 -7.47 -5.89
N GLN A 21 -9.20 -7.05 -5.80
CA GLN A 21 -9.72 -5.86 -6.49
C GLN A 21 -8.97 -4.58 -6.10
N ILE A 22 -8.76 -4.34 -4.80
CA ILE A 22 -8.04 -3.16 -4.32
C ILE A 22 -6.57 -3.18 -4.76
N ARG A 23 -5.93 -4.36 -4.75
CA ARG A 23 -4.55 -4.51 -5.24
C ARG A 23 -4.41 -4.16 -6.72
N GLN A 24 -5.40 -4.47 -7.56
CA GLN A 24 -5.37 -4.15 -8.99
C GLN A 24 -5.39 -2.65 -9.30
N ILE A 25 -5.92 -1.83 -8.39
CA ILE A 25 -6.01 -0.37 -8.56
C ILE A 25 -4.94 0.39 -7.75
N SER A 26 -4.06 -0.33 -7.08
CA SER A 26 -2.97 0.21 -6.27
C SER A 26 -1.69 0.34 -7.10
N ASP A 27 -0.88 1.37 -6.82
CA ASP A 27 0.38 1.60 -7.53
C ASP A 27 1.52 0.71 -7.02
N LEU A 28 1.47 0.33 -5.74
CA LEU A 28 2.38 -0.67 -5.14
C LEU A 28 1.63 -1.52 -4.12
N THR A 29 1.99 -2.80 -4.04
CA THR A 29 1.43 -3.71 -3.04
C THR A 29 2.52 -4.51 -2.33
N SER A 30 2.36 -4.72 -1.03
CA SER A 30 3.22 -5.60 -0.25
C SER A 30 2.36 -6.41 0.70
N GLU A 31 2.62 -7.71 0.75
CA GLU A 31 2.03 -8.57 1.77
C GLU A 31 2.62 -8.23 3.15
N PHE A 32 1.86 -8.48 4.20
CA PHE A 32 2.36 -8.56 5.58
C PHE A 32 1.83 -9.84 6.24
N GLY A 33 2.56 -10.31 7.25
CA GLY A 33 2.26 -11.56 7.96
C GLY A 33 3.36 -12.61 7.79
N ALA A 34 3.09 -13.82 8.23
CA ALA A 34 4.03 -14.93 8.11
C ALA A 34 4.32 -15.25 6.64
N GLY A 35 5.59 -15.21 6.25
CA GLY A 35 6.01 -15.49 4.86
C GLY A 35 5.92 -14.30 3.90
N ALA A 36 5.56 -13.11 4.39
CA ALA A 36 5.49 -11.91 3.56
C ALA A 36 6.82 -11.62 2.86
N SER A 37 6.76 -11.45 1.53
CA SER A 37 7.93 -11.23 0.68
C SER A 37 8.30 -9.76 0.49
N GLY A 38 7.51 -8.84 1.06
CA GLY A 38 7.70 -7.39 0.86
C GLY A 38 7.18 -6.91 -0.49
N PHE A 39 7.65 -5.75 -0.94
CA PHE A 39 7.36 -5.23 -2.28
C PHE A 39 8.14 -6.02 -3.34
N GLN A 40 7.49 -6.31 -4.46
CA GLN A 40 8.16 -6.99 -5.57
C GLN A 40 9.15 -6.05 -6.27
N ALA A 41 10.32 -6.57 -6.61
CA ALA A 41 11.38 -5.82 -7.29
C ALA A 41 10.93 -5.12 -8.58
N ALA A 42 10.11 -5.80 -9.39
CA ALA A 42 9.57 -5.24 -10.63
C ALA A 42 8.64 -4.04 -10.37
N GLU A 43 7.77 -4.14 -9.36
CA GLU A 43 6.87 -3.06 -8.96
C GLU A 43 7.66 -1.84 -8.45
N LEU A 44 8.71 -2.06 -7.64
CA LEU A 44 9.57 -0.99 -7.14
C LEU A 44 10.31 -0.25 -8.25
N LEU A 45 10.76 -0.94 -9.30
CA LEU A 45 11.39 -0.27 -10.44
C LEU A 45 10.40 0.60 -11.22
N VAL A 46 9.18 0.12 -11.42
CA VAL A 46 8.12 0.87 -12.10
C VAL A 46 7.74 2.11 -11.29
N ALA A 47 7.53 1.95 -9.98
CA ALA A 47 7.24 3.08 -9.09
C ALA A 47 8.42 4.06 -9.01
N GLY A 48 9.65 3.57 -8.92
CA GLY A 48 10.87 4.38 -8.93
C GLY A 48 10.97 5.25 -10.18
N ARG A 49 10.74 4.68 -11.38
CA ARG A 49 10.73 5.45 -12.64
C ARG A 49 9.62 6.49 -12.67
N ARG A 50 8.45 6.17 -12.11
CA ARG A 50 7.28 7.04 -12.15
C ARG A 50 7.41 8.22 -11.19
N PHE A 51 7.95 7.99 -10.00
CA PHE A 51 7.95 8.98 -8.92
C PHE A 51 9.30 9.65 -8.69
N LEU A 52 10.42 8.95 -8.92
CA LEU A 52 11.77 9.48 -8.77
C LEU A 52 12.37 9.83 -10.15
N CYS A 53 11.68 10.69 -10.89
CA CYS A 53 12.01 11.05 -12.28
C CYS A 53 13.41 11.68 -12.48
N THR A 54 14.09 12.04 -11.39
CA THR A 54 15.47 12.55 -11.39
C THR A 54 16.52 11.45 -11.44
N LEU A 55 16.19 10.21 -11.06
CA LEU A 55 17.11 9.08 -11.08
C LEU A 55 17.09 8.41 -12.45
N GLN A 56 18.28 8.07 -12.96
CA GLN A 56 18.44 7.25 -14.15
C GLN A 56 18.06 5.79 -13.85
N GLU A 57 17.73 5.05 -14.92
CA GLU A 57 17.34 3.64 -14.80
C GLU A 57 18.40 2.77 -14.09
N GLU A 58 19.69 3.00 -14.38
CA GLU A 58 20.77 2.24 -13.76
C GLU A 58 20.96 2.58 -12.28
N GLU A 59 20.70 3.82 -11.87
CA GLU A 59 20.70 4.22 -10.46
C GLU A 59 19.57 3.51 -9.71
N LEU A 60 18.37 3.45 -10.29
CA LEU A 60 17.24 2.72 -9.73
C LEU A 60 17.52 1.22 -9.57
N LYS A 61 18.12 0.58 -10.58
CA LYS A 61 18.53 -0.84 -10.51
C LYS A 61 19.58 -1.09 -9.43
N THR A 62 20.55 -0.19 -9.32
CA THR A 62 21.61 -0.27 -8.31
C THR A 62 21.02 -0.12 -6.91
N SER A 63 20.21 0.91 -6.68
CA SER A 63 19.51 1.11 -5.40
C SER A 63 18.60 -0.06 -5.04
N LEU A 64 17.87 -0.65 -6.00
CA LEU A 64 17.05 -1.82 -5.74
C LEU A 64 17.88 -3.03 -5.28
N ARG A 65 19.06 -3.24 -5.89
CA ARG A 65 19.93 -4.39 -5.58
C ARG A 65 20.65 -4.22 -4.25
N GLU A 66 21.19 -3.03 -4.00
CA GLU A 66 22.11 -2.79 -2.88
C GLU A 66 21.38 -2.24 -1.65
N HIS A 67 20.35 -1.41 -1.87
CA HIS A 67 19.68 -0.63 -0.83
C HIS A 67 18.15 -0.53 -1.05
N PRO A 68 17.42 -1.66 -1.15
CA PRO A 68 15.99 -1.64 -1.50
C PRO A 68 15.14 -0.83 -0.52
N HIS A 69 15.50 -0.81 0.76
CA HIS A 69 14.82 -0.01 1.78
C HIS A 69 14.96 1.50 1.56
N VAL A 70 16.12 1.97 1.07
CA VAL A 70 16.35 3.38 0.73
C VAL A 70 15.51 3.77 -0.49
N LEU A 71 15.42 2.90 -1.50
CA LEU A 71 14.57 3.13 -2.66
C LEU A 71 13.10 3.25 -2.26
N ILE A 72 12.60 2.33 -1.43
CA ILE A 72 11.24 2.37 -0.90
C ILE A 72 11.00 3.68 -0.15
N GLN A 73 11.89 4.04 0.78
CA GLN A 73 11.76 5.27 1.56
C GLN A 73 11.74 6.51 0.67
N SER A 74 12.59 6.56 -0.34
CA SER A 74 12.66 7.67 -1.30
C SER A 74 11.36 7.82 -2.09
N ILE A 75 10.77 6.69 -2.54
CA ILE A 75 9.45 6.70 -3.21
C ILE A 75 8.39 7.22 -2.25
N LEU A 76 8.33 6.72 -1.01
CA LEU A 76 7.32 7.13 -0.04
C LEU A 76 7.45 8.61 0.35
N ASP A 77 8.68 9.12 0.51
CA ASP A 77 8.94 10.52 0.84
C ASP A 77 8.52 11.45 -0.30
N GLU A 78 8.79 11.07 -1.55
CA GLU A 78 8.36 11.85 -2.71
C GLU A 78 6.84 11.88 -2.84
N LEU A 79 6.18 10.75 -2.60
CA LEU A 79 4.71 10.69 -2.61
C LEU A 79 4.06 11.45 -1.45
N ALA A 80 4.68 11.41 -0.27
CA ALA A 80 4.28 12.23 0.86
C ALA A 80 4.37 13.73 0.52
N ARG A 81 5.47 14.15 -0.11
CA ARG A 81 5.68 15.54 -0.57
C ARG A 81 4.63 15.97 -1.59
N GLN A 82 4.22 15.07 -2.50
CA GLN A 82 3.18 15.35 -3.48
C GLN A 82 1.77 15.38 -2.87
N GLY A 83 1.56 14.71 -1.73
CA GLY A 83 0.28 14.70 -1.01
C GLY A 83 -0.87 14.03 -1.77
N ASN A 84 -0.58 13.26 -2.81
CA ASN A 84 -1.55 12.68 -3.75
C ASN A 84 -1.78 11.18 -3.55
N HIS A 85 -1.13 10.54 -2.58
CA HIS A 85 -1.30 9.11 -2.25
C HIS A 85 -1.70 8.91 -0.78
N MET A 86 -2.12 7.68 -0.50
CA MET A 86 -2.37 7.15 0.85
C MET A 86 -1.94 5.68 0.90
N ILE A 87 -1.84 5.13 2.10
CA ILE A 87 -1.64 3.70 2.33
C ILE A 87 -2.95 3.11 2.83
N LEU A 88 -3.41 2.03 2.19
CA LEU A 88 -4.48 1.18 2.69
C LEU A 88 -3.89 -0.11 3.23
N VAL A 89 -4.19 -0.44 4.47
CA VAL A 89 -3.81 -1.70 5.11
C VAL A 89 -5.04 -2.59 5.17
N LEU A 90 -5.08 -3.61 4.32
CA LEU A 90 -6.18 -4.57 4.23
C LEU A 90 -5.85 -5.75 5.14
N HIS A 91 -6.62 -5.95 6.21
CA HIS A 91 -6.52 -7.10 7.09
C HIS A 91 -7.48 -8.20 6.66
N HIS A 92 -7.00 -9.43 6.60
CA HIS A 92 -7.79 -10.55 6.11
C HIS A 92 -8.92 -10.92 7.08
N LYS A 93 -10.04 -11.36 6.53
CA LYS A 93 -11.26 -11.66 7.28
C LYS A 93 -11.06 -12.65 8.42
N ASN A 94 -10.23 -13.66 8.18
CA ASN A 94 -10.02 -14.76 9.14
C ASN A 94 -8.70 -14.63 9.92
N ASP A 95 -7.88 -13.64 9.62
CA ASP A 95 -6.55 -13.45 10.23
C ASP A 95 -6.12 -11.98 10.10
N ASP A 96 -6.12 -11.24 11.21
CA ASP A 96 -5.74 -9.83 11.22
C ASP A 96 -4.21 -9.63 11.20
N THR A 97 -3.43 -10.69 11.41
CA THR A 97 -1.97 -10.68 11.31
C THR A 97 -1.47 -10.84 9.88
N TYR A 98 -2.39 -11.11 8.96
CA TYR A 98 -2.14 -11.32 7.54
C TYR A 98 -2.90 -10.30 6.68
N GLY A 99 -2.28 -9.87 5.58
CA GLY A 99 -2.96 -9.02 4.61
C GLY A 99 -2.04 -8.24 3.68
N TRP A 100 -2.52 -7.09 3.20
CA TRP A 100 -1.86 -6.31 2.17
C TRP A 100 -1.73 -4.83 2.55
N LYS A 101 -0.55 -4.26 2.33
CA LYS A 101 -0.31 -2.82 2.29
C LYS A 101 -0.39 -2.38 0.84
N CYS A 102 -1.29 -1.44 0.57
CA CYS A 102 -1.59 -0.96 -0.76
C CYS A 102 -1.32 0.54 -0.82
N LEU A 103 -0.39 0.95 -1.67
CA LEU A 103 -0.15 2.35 -1.96
C LEU A 103 -1.16 2.80 -3.02
N LEU A 104 -2.07 3.70 -2.64
CA LEU A 104 -3.19 4.09 -3.47
C LEU A 104 -3.13 5.59 -3.83
N PRO A 105 -3.33 5.96 -5.10
CA PRO A 105 -3.62 7.33 -5.49
C PRO A 105 -4.90 7.83 -4.82
N ARG A 106 -4.89 9.04 -4.24
CA ARG A 106 -6.07 9.67 -3.63
C ARG A 106 -7.25 9.80 -4.59
N ILE A 107 -7.00 9.96 -5.88
CA ILE A 107 -8.06 10.02 -6.90
C ILE A 107 -8.89 8.72 -6.98
N LYS A 108 -8.34 7.60 -6.51
CA LYS A 108 -9.00 6.29 -6.46
C LYS A 108 -9.82 6.06 -5.18
N ILE A 109 -9.89 7.03 -4.27
CA ILE A 109 -10.60 6.85 -2.99
C ILE A 109 -12.08 6.52 -3.18
N PHE A 110 -12.75 7.16 -4.13
CA PHE A 110 -14.17 6.90 -4.39
C PHE A 110 -14.41 5.46 -4.89
N GLU A 111 -13.51 4.96 -5.74
CA GLU A 111 -13.57 3.58 -6.24
C GLU A 111 -13.35 2.58 -5.11
N VAL A 112 -12.38 2.84 -4.22
CA VAL A 112 -12.19 2.03 -3.01
C VAL A 112 -13.42 2.08 -2.10
N THR A 113 -13.95 3.26 -1.80
CA THR A 113 -15.13 3.40 -0.93
C THR A 113 -16.33 2.62 -1.50
N ASP A 114 -16.54 2.63 -2.81
CA ASP A 114 -17.61 1.87 -3.45
C ASP A 114 -17.43 0.35 -3.31
N LEU A 115 -16.19 -0.14 -3.51
CA LEU A 115 -15.84 -1.54 -3.26
C LEU A 115 -16.06 -1.95 -1.80
N LEU A 116 -15.65 -1.11 -0.85
CA LEU A 116 -15.85 -1.35 0.58
C LEU A 116 -17.32 -1.38 0.95
N ASN A 117 -18.12 -0.41 0.48
CA ASN A 117 -19.55 -0.33 0.74
C ASN A 117 -20.30 -1.55 0.20
N THR A 118 -19.93 -2.02 -1.01
CA THR A 118 -20.50 -3.23 -1.60
C THR A 118 -20.21 -4.48 -0.75
N ALA A 119 -19.06 -4.50 -0.07
CA ALA A 119 -18.69 -5.55 0.88
C ALA A 119 -19.25 -5.35 2.30
N GLY A 120 -19.96 -4.24 2.56
CA GLY A 120 -20.45 -3.87 3.89
C GLY A 120 -19.34 -3.49 4.88
N LEU A 121 -18.25 -2.92 4.37
CA LEU A 121 -17.08 -2.50 5.15
C LEU A 121 -16.88 -0.98 5.09
N GLU A 122 -16.19 -0.44 6.09
CA GLU A 122 -15.83 0.97 6.19
C GLU A 122 -14.32 1.13 6.46
N LEU A 123 -13.79 2.31 6.17
CA LEU A 123 -12.42 2.68 6.53
C LEU A 123 -12.29 2.84 8.05
N ASP A 124 -11.15 2.42 8.60
CA ASP A 124 -10.70 2.64 9.98
C ASP A 124 -11.62 2.09 11.08
N THR A 125 -12.52 1.17 10.76
CA THR A 125 -13.37 0.52 11.75
C THR A 125 -12.74 -0.82 12.19
N PRO A 126 -12.15 -0.90 13.40
CA PRO A 126 -11.58 -2.15 13.90
C PRO A 126 -12.66 -3.22 14.09
N PRO A 127 -12.31 -4.51 14.04
CA PRO A 127 -13.28 -5.58 14.26
C PRO A 127 -13.89 -5.43 15.66
N ILE A 128 -15.22 -5.55 15.73
CA ILE A 128 -15.92 -5.69 17.01
C ILE A 128 -15.52 -7.05 17.58
N HIS A 129 -14.51 -7.08 18.45
CA HIS A 129 -14.23 -8.28 19.23
C HIS A 129 -15.40 -8.50 20.18
N HIS A 130 -16.32 -9.40 19.82
CA HIS A 130 -17.18 -10.04 20.80
C HIS A 130 -16.26 -10.82 21.75
N ARG A 131 -15.90 -10.19 22.87
CA ARG A 131 -15.35 -10.90 24.02
C ARG A 131 -16.47 -11.80 24.55
N SER A 132 -16.40 -13.08 24.20
CA SER A 132 -17.12 -14.16 24.87
C SER A 132 -16.53 -14.42 26.25
#